data_AF-M2Q1C9-F1
#
_entry.id   AF-M2Q1C9-F1
#
_cell.length_a   1.000
_cell.length_b   1.000
_cell.length_c   1.000
_cell.angle_alpha   90.00
_cell.angle_beta   90.00
_cell.angle_gamma   90.00
#
_symmetry.space_group_name_H-M   'P 1'
#
loop_
_entity.id
_entity.type
_entity.pdbx_description
1 polymer ?
#
loop_
_entity_poly.entity_id
_entity_poly.type
_entity_poly.pdbx_seq_one_letter_code
_entity_poly.pdbx_strand_id
1 'polypeptide(L)' 'MNTVDFYLRLSLEDDDLKDESNSITSQREILKDYISSREEFTGVKIREHIDDGYTGTNFVEVG' A
#
# COMPACT_ATOMS: atom_id res chain seq x y z
N MET A 1 11.71 17.46 3.02
CA MET A 1 11.26 16.59 1.92
C MET A 1 9.95 15.96 2.38
N ASN A 2 8.84 16.18 1.67
CA ASN A 2 7.56 15.58 2.05
C ASN A 2 7.60 14.08 1.72
N THR A 3 7.02 13.27 2.61
CA THR A 3 6.96 11.81 2.45
C THR A 3 5.50 11.39 2.40
N VAL A 4 5.16 10.52 1.46
CA VAL A 4 3.85 9.90 1.33
C VAL A 4 4.00 8.41 1.64
N ASP A 5 3.12 7.92 2.51
CA ASP A 5 3.08 6.52 2.93
C ASP A 5 1.97 5.78 2.20
N PHE A 6 2.32 4.71 1.50
CA PHE A 6 1.37 3.77 0.90
C PHE A 6 1.19 2.60 1.85
N TYR A 7 -0.06 2.35 2.27
CA TYR A 7 -0.42 1.17 3.04
C TYR A 7 -1.15 0.20 2.12
N LEU A 8 -0.53 -0.93 1.84
CA LEU A 8 -1.04 -1.98 0.94
C LEU A 8 -1.36 -3.21 1.78
N ARG A 9 -2.59 -3.71 1.70
CA ARG A 9 -3.04 -4.83 2.53
C ARG A 9 -3.46 -6.02 1.68
N LEU A 10 -3.06 -7.21 2.12
CA LEU A 10 -3.57 -8.48 1.63
C LEU A 10 -4.84 -8.87 2.38
N SER A 11 -5.86 -9.25 1.63
CA SER A 11 -7.09 -9.84 2.14
C SER A 11 -6.96 -11.35 2.15
N LEU A 12 -7.10 -11.95 3.34
CA LEU A 12 -7.16 -13.40 3.54
C LEU A 12 -8.51 -13.95 3.02
N GLU A 13 -8.68 -14.00 1.71
CA GLU A 13 -9.76 -14.76 1.07
C GLU A 13 -9.10 -15.92 0.29
N ASP A 14 -9.03 -17.08 0.95
CA ASP A 14 -8.68 -18.43 0.47
C ASP A 14 -7.40 -18.60 -0.40
N ASP A 15 -6.34 -19.15 0.23
CA ASP A 15 -5.19 -19.99 -0.24
C ASP A 15 -4.45 -19.70 -1.57
N ASP A 16 -4.89 -18.76 -2.41
CA ASP A 16 -4.28 -18.46 -3.70
C ASP A 16 -3.28 -17.30 -3.57
N LEU A 17 -2.11 -17.62 -3.02
CA LEU A 17 -0.95 -16.70 -2.84
C LEU A 17 -0.59 -15.88 -4.09
N LYS A 18 -1.04 -16.31 -5.28
CA LYS A 18 -0.86 -15.60 -6.55
C LYS A 18 -1.82 -14.43 -6.74
N ASP A 19 -3.07 -14.54 -6.31
CA ASP A 19 -4.06 -13.47 -6.47
C ASP A 19 -3.78 -12.30 -5.50
N GLU A 20 -3.28 -12.63 -4.31
CA GLU A 20 -2.78 -11.67 -3.32
C GLU A 20 -1.67 -10.76 -3.88
N SER A 21 -0.70 -11.34 -4.58
CA SER A 21 0.38 -10.57 -5.23
C SER A 21 -0.14 -9.63 -6.32
N ASN A 22 -1.19 -10.03 -7.04
CA ASN A 22 -1.85 -9.19 -8.05
C ASN A 22 -2.59 -8.02 -7.39
N SER A 23 -3.20 -8.24 -6.23
CA SER A 23 -3.90 -7.22 -5.45
C SER A 23 -2.94 -6.13 -4.95
N ILE A 24 -1.78 -6.48 -4.39
CA ILE A 24 -0.76 -5.50 -3.97
C ILE A 24 -0.21 -4.70 -5.15
N THR A 25 0.07 -5.40 -6.26
CA THR A 25 0.58 -4.76 -7.47
C THR A 25 -0.44 -3.75 -8.01
N SER A 26 -1.72 -4.13 -8.07
CA SER A 26 -2.78 -3.25 -8.55
C SER A 26 -2.97 -2.02 -7.64
N GLN A 27 -3.01 -2.22 -6.32
CA GLN A 27 -3.11 -1.11 -5.36
C GLN A 27 -1.94 -0.12 -5.48
N ARG A 28 -0.71 -0.64 -5.63
CA ARG A 28 0.49 0.17 -5.84
C ARG A 28 0.37 1.03 -7.10
N GLU A 29 -0.02 0.44 -8.22
CA GLU A 29 -0.12 1.17 -9.49
C GLU A 29 -1.17 2.28 -9.41
N ILE A 30 -2.33 2.02 -8.80
CA ILE A 30 -3.38 3.03 -8.60
C ILE A 30 -2.87 4.22 -7.77
N LEU A 31 -2.17 3.95 -6.67
CA LEU A 31 -1.64 5.01 -5.81
C LEU A 31 -0.49 5.78 -6.48
N LYS A 32 0.37 5.10 -7.22
CA LYS A 32 1.44 5.76 -8.00
C LYS A 32 0.87 6.65 -9.09
N ASP A 33 -0.15 6.21 -9.81
CA ASP A 33 -0.82 7.00 -10.84
C ASP A 33 -1.47 8.26 -10.23
N TYR A 34 -2.16 8.12 -9.10
CA TYR A 34 -2.74 9.25 -8.37
C TYR A 34 -1.69 10.29 -7.96
N ILE A 35 -0.56 9.86 -7.41
CA ILE A 35 0.53 10.75 -7.01
C ILE A 35 1.20 11.40 -8.23
N SER A 36 1.43 10.63 -9.29
CA SER A 36 2.12 11.11 -10.50
C SER A 36 1.28 12.10 -11.32
N SER A 37 -0.04 12.04 -11.20
CA SER A 37 -0.96 12.94 -11.90
C SER A 37 -1.11 14.33 -11.25
N ARG A 38 -0.45 14.60 -10.12
CA ARG A 38 -0.62 15.84 -9.35
C ARG A 38 0.69 16.54 -9.04
N GLU A 39 0.79 17.80 -9.43
CA GLU A 39 1.99 18.62 -9.20
C GLU A 39 2.32 18.81 -7.71
N GLU A 40 1.32 18.76 -6.83
CA GLU A 40 1.48 18.88 -5.36
C GLU A 40 2.38 17.79 -4.75
N PHE A 41 2.52 16.66 -5.44
CA PHE A 41 3.37 15.55 -5.02
C PHE A 41 4.69 15.46 -5.81
N THR A 42 5.03 16.48 -6.60
CA THR A 42 6.31 16.49 -7.32
C THR A 42 7.48 16.45 -6.34
N GLY A 43 8.36 15.46 -6.49
CA GLY A 43 9.56 15.31 -5.65
C GLY A 43 9.29 14.78 -4.23
N VAL A 44 8.09 14.26 -3.94
CA VAL A 44 7.84 13.58 -2.66
C VAL A 44 8.54 12.22 -2.63
N LYS A 45 8.95 11.80 -1.44
CA LYS A 45 9.44 10.44 -1.21
C LYS A 45 8.25 9.52 -0.96
N ILE A 46 8.20 8.39 -1.65
CA ILE A 46 7.18 7.35 -1.40
C ILE A 46 7.78 6.27 -0.49
N ARG A 47 7.05 5.87 0.54
CA ARG A 47 7.37 4.72 1.41
C ARG A 47 6.19 3.74 1.39
N GLU A 48 6.47 2.47 1.13
CA GLU A 48 5.44 1.42 1.06
C GLU A 48 5.46 0.57 2.33
N HIS A 49 4.29 0.32 2.90
CA HIS A 49 4.04 -0.61 4.01
C HIS A 49 3.11 -1.70 3.49
N ILE A 50 3.54 -2.95 3.58
CA ILE A 50 2.78 -4.11 3.13
C ILE A 50 2.34 -4.89 4.37
N ASP A 51 1.04 -5.00 4.56
CA ASP A 51 0.41 -5.76 5.65
C ASP A 51 -0.16 -7.06 5.06
N ASP A 52 0.39 -8.19 5.49
CA ASP A 52 0.01 -9.53 5.04
C ASP A 52 -1.25 -10.07 5.73
N GLY A 53 -1.90 -9.26 6.57
CA GLY A 53 -3.16 -9.59 7.23
C GLY A 53 -3.03 -10.64 8.34
N TYR A 54 -1.87 -11.28 8.55
CA TYR A 54 -1.68 -12.38 9.49
C TYR A 54 -1.76 -11.95 10.97
N THR A 55 -1.50 -10.67 11.25
CA THR A 55 -1.51 -10.10 12.62
C THR A 55 -2.43 -8.88 12.80
N GLY A 56 -3.03 -8.39 11.70
CA GLY A 56 -3.66 -7.07 11.60
C GLY A 56 -5.15 -7.00 11.98
N THR A 57 -5.61 -7.72 13.01
CA THR A 57 -7.01 -7.57 13.49
C THR A 57 -7.22 -6.27 14.27
N ASN A 58 -6.16 -5.52 14.59
CA ASN A 58 -6.23 -4.21 15.24
C ASN A 58 -5.22 -3.26 14.58
N PHE A 59 -5.64 -2.03 14.24
CA PHE A 59 -4.71 -0.94 13.94
C PHE A 59 -3.96 -0.61 15.23
N VAL A 60 -2.75 -1.14 15.40
CA VAL A 60 -1.89 -0.80 16.51
C VAL A 60 -1.26 0.56 16.23
N GLU A 61 -1.79 1.60 16.86
CA GLU A 61 -1.21 2.93 16.87
C GLU A 61 0.17 2.83 17.56
N VAL A 62 1.25 2.87 16.77
CA VAL A 62 2.62 2.99 17.31
C VAL A 62 2.93 4.47 17.49
N GLY A 63 2.86 4.92 18.74
CA GLY A 63 3.19 6.28 19.17
C GLY A 63 4.68 6.59 19.21
#